data_AF-A0A6N4XVI4-F1
#
_entry.id   AF-A0A6N4XVI4-F1
#
_cell.length_a   1.000
_cell.length_b   1.000
_cell.length_c   1.000
_cell.angle_alpha   90.00
_cell.angle_beta   90.00
_cell.angle_gamma   90.00
#
_symmetry.space_group_name_H-M   'P 1'
#
loop_
_entity.id
_entity.type
_entity.pdbx_description
1 polymer ?
#
loop_
_entity_poly.entity_id
_entity_poly.type
_entity_poly.pdbx_seq_one_letter_code
_entity_poly.pdbx_strand_id
1 'polypeptide(L)'
;MLRLVASLKLGKTTAFQVLKRMNSYAKQNPLQKAFKEFGRIIRSSFILRYYDDLELRQSVEKQLSHIEMMNRFAKSVFFGNNQEFTVATKPEQEKGILCRRFIQNAIVLWNYLYLSELLTKVESEEAMEDMIAIIRNGTAVAWQHINMLGEYDFDKMITNEKLRFDLKKIFEWKYKT
;
A
#
# COMPACT_ATOMS: atom_id res chain seq x y z
N MET A 1 14.26 -22.56 -23.98
CA MET A 1 13.52 -21.47 -23.28
C MET A 1 12.43 -20.87 -24.16
N LEU A 2 12.75 -20.38 -25.36
CA LEU A 2 11.78 -19.78 -26.31
C LEU A 2 10.51 -20.61 -26.55
N ARG A 3 10.63 -21.93 -26.78
CA ARG A 3 9.47 -22.81 -26.97
C ARG A 3 8.50 -22.80 -25.78
N LEU A 4 9.02 -22.81 -24.56
CA LEU A 4 8.21 -22.75 -23.33
C LEU A 4 7.50 -21.40 -23.20
N VAL A 5 8.23 -20.30 -23.47
CA VAL A 5 7.68 -18.94 -23.44
C VAL A 5 6.58 -18.78 -24.50
N ALA A 6 6.79 -19.31 -25.71
CA ALA A 6 5.80 -19.32 -26.76
C ALA A 6 4.56 -20.14 -26.37
N SER A 7 4.73 -21.32 -25.79
CA SER A 7 3.60 -22.13 -25.29
C SER A 7 2.80 -21.46 -24.19
N LEU A 8 3.46 -20.74 -23.26
CA LEU A 8 2.80 -19.92 -22.25
C LEU A 8 2.04 -18.74 -22.87
N LYS A 9 2.70 -18.00 -23.77
CA LYS A 9 2.10 -16.83 -24.46
C LYS A 9 0.91 -17.21 -25.33
N LEU A 10 0.95 -18.38 -25.96
CA LEU A 10 -0.14 -18.93 -26.78
C LEU A 10 -1.20 -19.68 -25.97
N GLY A 11 -1.10 -19.71 -24.63
CA GLY A 11 -2.08 -20.39 -23.76
C GLY A 11 -2.11 -21.92 -23.91
N LYS A 12 -1.11 -22.53 -24.56
CA LYS A 12 -1.03 -23.99 -24.76
C LYS A 12 -0.70 -24.74 -23.47
N THR A 13 -0.12 -24.06 -22.49
CA THR A 13 0.23 -24.59 -21.17
C THR A 13 0.04 -23.50 -20.12
N THR A 14 -0.37 -23.84 -18.91
CA THR A 14 -0.47 -22.86 -17.80
C THR A 14 0.85 -22.72 -17.05
N ALA A 15 1.07 -21.56 -16.43
CA ALA A 15 2.24 -21.33 -15.56
C ALA A 15 2.34 -22.37 -14.45
N PHE A 16 1.20 -22.77 -13.87
CA PHE A 16 1.12 -23.82 -12.86
C PHE A 16 1.62 -25.17 -13.39
N GLN A 17 1.17 -25.62 -14.56
CA GLN A 17 1.61 -26.87 -15.17
C GLN A 17 3.12 -26.88 -15.45
N VAL A 18 3.65 -25.74 -15.92
CA VAL A 18 5.08 -25.55 -16.17
C VAL A 18 5.87 -25.67 -14.87
N LEU A 19 5.47 -24.98 -13.80
CA LEU A 19 6.14 -25.03 -12.50
C LEU A 19 6.06 -26.41 -11.88
N LYS A 20 4.89 -27.05 -11.91
CA LYS A 20 4.69 -28.42 -11.41
C LYS A 20 5.64 -29.39 -12.12
N ARG A 21 5.75 -29.29 -13.45
CA ARG A 21 6.64 -30.13 -14.26
C ARG A 21 8.12 -29.82 -14.02
N MET A 22 8.50 -28.57 -13.83
CA MET A 22 9.88 -28.21 -13.51
C MET A 22 10.31 -28.74 -12.13
N ASN A 23 9.41 -28.73 -11.16
CA ASN A 23 9.65 -29.18 -9.80
C ASN A 23 9.52 -30.71 -9.62
N SER A 24 8.92 -31.43 -10.57
CA SER A 24 8.75 -32.90 -10.48
C SER A 24 10.01 -33.70 -10.84
N TYR A 25 11.07 -33.06 -11.34
CA TYR A 25 12.32 -33.75 -11.70
C TYR A 25 13.27 -33.82 -10.49
N ALA A 26 13.69 -35.04 -10.11
CA ALA A 26 14.60 -35.29 -8.98
C ALA A 26 16.03 -34.75 -9.17
N LYS A 27 16.47 -34.54 -10.43
CA LYS A 27 17.71 -33.83 -10.78
C LYS A 27 17.36 -32.45 -11.35
N GLN A 28 18.13 -31.43 -11.00
CA GLN A 28 17.93 -30.05 -11.49
C GLN A 28 17.77 -30.05 -13.01
N ASN A 29 16.58 -29.68 -13.49
CA ASN A 29 16.27 -29.66 -14.91
C ASN A 29 17.15 -28.60 -15.62
N PRO A 30 17.89 -28.94 -16.69
CA PRO A 30 18.70 -27.97 -17.43
C PRO A 30 17.94 -26.72 -17.87
N LEU A 31 16.65 -26.85 -18.21
CA LEU A 31 15.80 -25.73 -18.56
C LEU A 31 15.53 -24.82 -17.37
N GLN A 32 15.28 -25.38 -16.18
CA GLN A 32 15.11 -24.61 -14.94
C GLN A 32 16.41 -23.88 -14.58
N LYS A 33 17.57 -24.53 -14.73
CA LYS A 33 18.87 -23.90 -14.54
C LYS A 33 19.07 -22.73 -15.51
N ALA A 34 18.76 -22.92 -16.80
CA ALA A 34 18.86 -21.86 -17.79
C ALA A 34 17.99 -20.63 -17.45
N PHE A 35 16.75 -20.81 -16.99
CA PHE A 35 15.90 -19.70 -16.52
C PHE A 35 16.44 -19.01 -15.26
N LYS A 36 17.04 -19.77 -14.33
CA LYS A 36 17.69 -19.20 -13.14
C LYS A 36 18.88 -18.33 -13.52
N GLU A 37 19.76 -18.81 -14.41
CA GLU A 37 20.90 -18.01 -14.88
C GLU A 37 20.45 -16.78 -15.68
N PHE A 38 19.43 -16.91 -16.53
CA PHE A 38 18.83 -15.77 -17.22
C PHE A 38 18.29 -14.71 -16.24
N GLY A 39 17.58 -15.14 -15.19
CA GLY A 39 17.12 -14.24 -14.13
C GLY A 39 18.26 -13.55 -13.37
N ARG A 40 19.40 -14.24 -13.18
CA ARG A 40 20.61 -13.65 -12.58
C ARG A 40 21.22 -12.54 -13.44
N ILE A 41 21.20 -12.69 -14.76
CA ILE A 41 21.66 -11.63 -15.70
C ILE A 41 20.80 -10.38 -15.53
N ILE A 42 19.47 -10.52 -15.56
CA ILE A 42 18.54 -9.39 -15.37
C ILE A 42 18.75 -8.74 -14.00
N ARG A 43 18.87 -9.55 -12.93
CA ARG A 43 19.12 -9.06 -11.58
C ARG A 43 20.44 -8.28 -11.51
N SER A 44 21.51 -8.79 -12.12
CA SER A 44 22.81 -8.14 -12.12
C SER A 44 22.77 -6.81 -12.88
N SER A 45 22.13 -6.79 -14.05
CA SER A 45 21.90 -5.57 -14.81
C SER A 45 21.12 -4.53 -14.01
N PHE A 46 20.06 -4.95 -13.29
CA PHE A 46 19.30 -4.06 -12.41
C PHE A 46 20.15 -3.52 -11.25
N ILE A 47 20.94 -4.36 -10.58
CA ILE A 47 21.79 -3.94 -9.45
C ILE A 47 22.84 -2.93 -9.91
N LEU A 48 23.47 -3.16 -11.06
CA LEU A 48 24.43 -2.22 -11.63
C LEU A 48 23.75 -0.87 -11.94
N ARG A 49 22.58 -0.89 -12.57
CA ARG A 49 21.80 0.33 -12.83
C ARG A 49 21.40 1.03 -11.52
N TYR A 50 20.98 0.30 -10.51
CA TYR A 50 20.62 0.84 -9.19
C TYR A 50 21.80 1.54 -8.49
N TYR A 51 23.02 1.05 -8.71
CA TYR A 51 24.23 1.66 -8.16
C TYR A 51 24.66 2.93 -8.91
N ASP A 52 24.42 3.00 -10.20
CA ASP A 52 24.84 4.12 -11.05
C ASP A 52 23.79 5.25 -11.11
N ASP A 53 22.51 4.90 -11.13
CA ASP A 53 21.38 5.83 -11.30
C ASP A 53 20.79 6.27 -9.95
N LEU A 54 21.02 7.54 -9.60
CA LEU A 54 20.51 8.15 -8.38
C LEU A 54 18.98 8.28 -8.37
N GLU A 55 18.37 8.67 -9.49
CA GLU A 55 16.93 8.88 -9.58
C GLU A 55 16.18 7.55 -9.40
N LEU A 56 16.69 6.49 -10.03
CA LEU A 56 16.18 5.13 -9.80
C LEU A 56 16.27 4.76 -8.32
N ARG A 57 17.42 4.98 -7.68
CA ARG A 57 17.60 4.64 -6.27
C ARG A 57 16.60 5.38 -5.38
N GLN A 58 16.49 6.70 -5.56
CA GLN A 58 15.54 7.52 -4.79
C GLN A 58 14.10 7.06 -5.00
N SER A 59 13.72 6.71 -6.23
CA SER A 59 12.38 6.20 -6.53
C SER A 59 12.08 4.88 -5.81
N VAL A 60 13.05 3.96 -5.75
CA VAL A 60 12.93 2.67 -5.06
C VAL A 60 12.87 2.88 -3.55
N GLU A 61 13.75 3.69 -2.97
CA GLU A 61 13.75 4.00 -1.54
C GLU A 61 12.44 4.69 -1.11
N LYS A 62 11.89 5.58 -1.94
CA LYS A 62 10.57 6.19 -1.69
C LYS A 62 9.47 5.14 -1.61
N GLN A 63 9.48 4.14 -2.50
CA GLN A 63 8.52 3.04 -2.47
C GLN A 63 8.73 2.12 -1.25
N LEU A 64 9.98 1.79 -0.91
CA LEU A 64 10.32 0.99 0.27
C LEU A 64 9.86 1.69 1.56
N SER A 65 10.21 2.96 1.71
CA SER A 65 9.76 3.79 2.83
C SER A 65 8.23 3.81 2.96
N HIS A 66 7.52 3.89 1.84
CA HIS A 66 6.06 3.83 1.84
C HIS A 66 5.54 2.46 2.32
N ILE A 67 6.13 1.35 1.87
CA ILE A 67 5.75 0.00 2.30
C ILE A 67 6.04 -0.21 3.80
N GLU A 68 7.19 0.24 4.28
CA GLU A 68 7.54 0.18 5.70
C GLU A 68 6.55 0.98 6.55
N MET A 69 6.18 2.17 6.09
CA MET A 69 5.16 3.00 6.72
C MET A 69 3.80 2.29 6.74
N MET A 70 3.35 1.66 5.63
CA MET A 70 2.13 0.84 5.62
C MET A 70 2.18 -0.30 6.64
N ASN A 71 3.33 -0.96 6.75
CA ASN A 71 3.51 -2.06 7.70
C ASN A 71 3.44 -1.57 9.15
N ARG A 72 4.09 -0.45 9.47
CA ARG A 72 3.99 0.19 10.80
C ARG A 72 2.54 0.62 11.08
N PHE A 73 1.87 1.20 10.10
CA PHE A 73 0.46 1.57 10.21
C PHE A 73 -0.43 0.36 10.50
N ALA A 74 -0.26 -0.74 9.76
CA ALA A 74 -1.02 -1.97 9.96
C ALA A 74 -0.80 -2.53 11.37
N LYS A 75 0.44 -2.48 11.88
CA LYS A 75 0.78 -2.87 13.24
C LYS A 75 0.10 -1.98 14.29
N SER A 76 0.07 -0.66 14.09
CA SER A 76 -0.59 0.27 15.01
C SER A 76 -2.10 0.11 15.03
N VAL A 77 -2.74 -0.18 13.90
CA VAL A 77 -4.18 -0.49 13.86
C VAL A 77 -4.48 -1.84 14.54
N PHE A 78 -3.55 -2.77 14.47
CA PHE A 78 -3.66 -4.09 15.11
C PHE A 78 -3.00 -4.10 16.49
N PHE A 79 -3.33 -3.13 17.34
CA PHE A 79 -2.67 -2.88 18.63
C PHE A 79 -2.94 -3.93 19.72
N GLY A 80 -3.98 -4.74 19.59
CA GLY A 80 -4.33 -5.80 20.55
C GLY A 80 -3.47 -7.06 20.42
N ASN A 81 -3.38 -7.84 21.49
CA ASN A 81 -2.75 -9.18 21.53
C ASN A 81 -1.35 -9.26 20.88
N ASN A 82 -0.45 -8.33 21.21
CA ASN A 82 0.92 -8.27 20.69
C ASN A 82 1.02 -8.31 19.14
N GLN A 83 -0.02 -7.84 18.45
CA GLN A 83 -0.12 -7.85 16.98
C GLN A 83 -0.19 -9.26 16.36
N GLU A 84 -0.56 -10.29 17.12
CA GLU A 84 -0.67 -11.68 16.66
C GLU A 84 -2.11 -12.13 16.42
N PHE A 85 -2.30 -13.03 15.46
CA PHE A 85 -3.59 -13.70 15.29
C PHE A 85 -3.77 -14.73 16.39
N THR A 86 -4.81 -14.57 17.20
CA THR A 86 -5.21 -15.55 18.22
C THR A 86 -6.03 -16.71 17.65
N VAL A 87 -6.33 -16.70 16.35
CA VAL A 87 -7.16 -17.68 15.64
C VAL A 87 -6.32 -18.61 14.76
N ALA A 88 -6.62 -19.91 14.82
CA ALA A 88 -5.83 -20.94 14.15
C ALA A 88 -6.21 -21.14 12.67
N THR A 89 -7.46 -20.83 12.27
CA THR A 89 -7.92 -21.14 10.92
C THR A 89 -7.66 -20.01 9.94
N LYS A 90 -7.26 -20.36 8.71
CA LYS A 90 -7.03 -19.39 7.62
C LYS A 90 -8.23 -18.47 7.36
N PRO A 91 -9.50 -18.95 7.29
CA PRO A 91 -10.64 -18.08 7.07
C PRO A 91 -10.86 -17.04 8.17
N GLU A 92 -10.55 -17.36 9.43
CA GLU A 92 -10.67 -16.42 10.54
C GLU A 92 -9.56 -15.36 10.52
N GLN A 93 -8.33 -15.75 10.18
CA GLN A 93 -7.22 -14.81 9.98
C GLN A 93 -7.54 -13.84 8.83
N GLU A 94 -8.11 -14.32 7.73
CA GLU A 94 -8.54 -13.48 6.60
C GLU A 94 -9.56 -12.42 7.04
N LYS A 95 -10.54 -12.78 7.88
CA LYS A 95 -11.48 -11.80 8.45
C LYS A 95 -10.75 -10.73 9.27
N GLY A 96 -9.81 -11.12 10.13
CA GLY A 96 -9.00 -10.17 10.91
C GLY A 96 -8.20 -9.21 10.02
N ILE A 97 -7.59 -9.73 8.95
CA ILE A 97 -6.86 -8.93 7.95
C ILE A 97 -7.79 -7.94 7.24
N LEU A 98 -8.99 -8.38 6.85
CA LEU A 98 -9.99 -7.54 6.19
C LEU A 98 -10.47 -6.41 7.12
N CYS A 99 -10.81 -6.72 8.37
CA CYS A 99 -11.20 -5.72 9.37
C CYS A 99 -10.08 -4.70 9.60
N ARG A 100 -8.84 -5.16 9.77
CA ARG A 100 -7.67 -4.27 9.88
C ARG A 100 -7.56 -3.33 8.67
N ARG A 101 -7.66 -3.90 7.45
CA ARG A 101 -7.57 -3.11 6.21
C ARG A 101 -8.71 -2.11 6.09
N PHE A 102 -9.91 -2.47 6.53
CA PHE A 102 -11.05 -1.57 6.56
C PHE A 102 -10.79 -0.35 7.47
N ILE A 103 -10.31 -0.58 8.70
CA ILE A 103 -9.95 0.52 9.62
C ILE A 103 -8.84 1.39 9.04
N GLN A 104 -7.80 0.79 8.45
CA GLN A 104 -6.73 1.54 7.79
C GLN A 104 -7.27 2.46 6.69
N ASN A 105 -8.15 1.95 5.83
CA ASN A 105 -8.78 2.73 4.78
C ASN A 105 -9.67 3.85 5.34
N ALA A 106 -10.39 3.60 6.45
CA ALA A 106 -11.22 4.61 7.10
C ALA A 106 -10.39 5.77 7.66
N ILE A 107 -9.25 5.48 8.30
CA ILE A 107 -8.30 6.50 8.78
C ILE A 107 -7.72 7.30 7.62
N VAL A 108 -7.29 6.62 6.54
CA VAL A 108 -6.75 7.28 5.35
C VAL A 108 -7.82 8.18 4.70
N LEU A 109 -9.06 7.71 4.61
CA LEU A 109 -10.18 8.53 4.14
C LEU A 109 -10.39 9.76 5.02
N TRP A 110 -10.36 9.60 6.34
CA TRP A 110 -10.48 10.72 7.28
C TRP A 110 -9.35 11.74 7.08
N ASN A 111 -8.11 11.29 6.86
CA ASN A 111 -6.97 12.15 6.59
C ASN A 111 -7.17 12.93 5.29
N TYR A 112 -7.66 12.28 4.23
CA TYR A 112 -7.99 12.97 2.98
C TYR A 112 -9.09 14.01 3.18
N LEU A 113 -10.18 13.67 3.88
CA LEU A 113 -11.26 14.62 4.15
C LEU A 113 -10.76 15.83 4.95
N TYR A 114 -9.87 15.60 5.93
CA TYR A 114 -9.27 16.66 6.72
C TYR A 114 -8.35 17.57 5.88
N LEU A 115 -7.46 17.00 5.07
CA LEU A 115 -6.61 17.77 4.17
C LEU A 115 -7.44 18.56 3.15
N SER A 116 -8.47 17.95 2.58
CA SER A 116 -9.39 18.63 1.65
C SER A 116 -10.14 19.78 2.31
N GLU A 117 -10.60 19.60 3.55
CA GLU A 117 -11.24 20.68 4.31
C GLU A 117 -10.28 21.86 4.51
N LEU A 118 -9.02 21.58 4.88
CA LEU A 118 -8.00 22.62 5.03
C LEU A 118 -7.77 23.39 3.73
N LEU A 119 -7.71 22.71 2.59
CA LEU A 119 -7.61 23.37 1.28
C LEU A 119 -8.79 24.32 1.03
N THR A 120 -10.01 24.00 1.48
CA THR A 120 -11.16 24.91 1.33
C THR A 120 -11.10 26.16 2.22
N LYS A 121 -10.14 26.24 3.15
CA LYS A 121 -9.96 27.36 4.10
C LYS A 121 -8.75 28.24 3.75
N VAL A 122 -7.93 27.84 2.78
CA VAL A 122 -6.78 28.64 2.32
C VAL A 122 -7.27 29.71 1.34
N GLU A 123 -7.01 30.98 1.65
CA GLU A 123 -7.47 32.13 0.85
C GLU A 123 -6.38 32.71 -0.07
N SER A 124 -5.10 32.59 0.31
CA SER A 124 -3.97 33.08 -0.48
C SER A 124 -3.52 32.04 -1.50
N GLU A 125 -3.23 32.49 -2.73
CA GLU A 125 -2.77 31.64 -3.83
C GLU A 125 -1.37 31.06 -3.55
N GLU A 126 -0.45 31.86 -3.00
CA GLU A 126 0.89 31.41 -2.61
C GLU A 126 0.83 30.32 -1.52
N ALA A 127 -0.01 30.52 -0.50
CA ALA A 127 -0.22 29.52 0.56
C ALA A 127 -0.90 28.24 0.04
N MET A 128 -1.73 28.35 -1.00
CA MET A 128 -2.37 27.21 -1.65
C MET A 128 -1.35 26.36 -2.40
N GLU A 129 -0.47 27.00 -3.17
CA GLU A 129 0.60 26.32 -3.91
C GLU A 129 1.55 25.59 -2.96
N ASP A 130 1.97 26.24 -1.87
CA ASP A 130 2.79 25.62 -0.83
C ASP A 130 2.10 24.41 -0.19
N MET A 131 0.81 24.55 0.15
CA MET A 131 0.06 23.46 0.76
C MET A 131 -0.12 22.27 -0.19
N ILE A 132 -0.36 22.52 -1.48
CA ILE A 132 -0.44 21.48 -2.50
C ILE A 132 0.92 20.80 -2.68
N ALA A 133 2.02 21.55 -2.67
CA ALA A 133 3.37 21.00 -2.76
C ALA A 133 3.68 20.08 -1.57
N ILE A 134 3.31 20.48 -0.34
CA ILE A 134 3.45 19.66 0.87
C ILE A 134 2.63 18.38 0.75
N ILE A 135 1.35 18.47 0.37
CA ILE A 135 0.47 17.31 0.23
C ILE A 135 0.99 16.34 -0.85
N ARG A 136 1.49 16.86 -1.98
CA ARG A 136 2.02 16.07 -3.08
C ARG A 136 3.31 15.32 -2.71
N ASN A 137 4.15 15.93 -1.88
CA ASN A 137 5.39 15.32 -1.41
C ASN A 137 5.20 14.44 -0.17
N GLY A 138 4.13 14.69 0.59
CA GLY A 138 3.72 13.93 1.77
C GLY A 138 2.87 12.70 1.44
N THR A 139 2.26 12.15 2.49
CA THR A 139 1.38 10.98 2.40
C THR A 139 0.17 11.17 3.30
N ALA A 140 -1.01 10.81 2.79
CA ALA A 140 -2.22 10.76 3.60
C ALA A 140 -2.27 9.53 4.53
N VAL A 141 -1.24 8.67 4.50
CA VAL A 141 -1.15 7.50 5.39
C VAL A 141 -0.35 7.82 6.64
N ALA A 142 -0.89 8.77 7.40
CA ALA A 142 -0.45 9.13 8.74
C ALA A 142 -1.43 8.57 9.78
N TRP A 143 -0.93 8.13 10.93
CA TRP A 143 -1.78 7.59 12.00
C TRP A 143 -1.33 7.96 13.41
N GLN A 144 -0.19 8.64 13.57
CA GLN A 144 0.34 9.01 14.88
C GLN A 144 -0.56 10.00 15.63
N HIS A 145 -1.40 10.74 14.90
CA HIS A 145 -2.41 11.65 15.45
C HIS A 145 -3.71 10.95 15.88
N ILE A 146 -3.84 9.64 15.66
CA ILE A 146 -5.04 8.87 16.02
C ILE A 146 -4.82 8.13 17.33
N ASN A 147 -5.68 8.39 18.31
CA ASN A 147 -5.76 7.59 19.52
C ASN A 147 -6.49 6.26 19.23
N MET A 148 -5.73 5.17 19.07
CA MET A 148 -6.27 3.84 18.73
C MET A 148 -7.05 3.18 19.88
N LEU A 149 -6.81 3.59 21.13
CA LEU A 149 -7.56 3.11 22.30
C LEU A 149 -8.89 3.85 22.46
N GLY A 150 -9.02 5.01 21.81
CA GLY A 150 -10.17 5.89 21.92
C GLY A 150 -10.27 6.60 23.27
N GLU A 151 -11.34 7.37 23.41
CA GLU A 151 -11.82 7.91 24.68
C GLU A 151 -13.29 7.52 24.81
N TYR A 152 -13.68 6.99 25.97
CA TYR A 152 -15.05 6.59 26.25
C TYR A 152 -15.76 7.75 26.93
N ASP A 153 -16.49 8.55 26.13
CA ASP A 153 -17.38 9.59 26.62
C ASP A 153 -18.83 9.09 26.53
N PHE A 154 -19.40 8.74 27.68
CA PHE A 154 -20.74 8.16 27.78
C PHE A 154 -21.85 9.23 27.69
N ASP A 155 -21.53 10.51 27.81
CA ASP A 155 -22.52 11.60 27.77
C ASP A 155 -22.99 11.92 26.35
N LYS A 156 -22.18 11.58 25.33
CA LYS A 156 -22.44 11.92 23.91
C LYS A 156 -23.12 10.82 23.09
N MET A 157 -23.46 9.67 23.69
CA MET A 157 -24.01 8.52 22.96
C MET A 157 -25.42 8.75 22.37
N ILE A 158 -26.08 9.89 22.64
CA ILE A 158 -27.50 10.14 22.31
C ILE A 158 -27.68 11.21 21.21
N THR A 159 -26.64 11.93 20.81
CA THR A 159 -26.82 13.07 19.89
C THR A 159 -26.67 12.64 18.43
N ASN A 160 -27.72 12.92 17.64
CA ASN A 160 -27.73 12.75 16.19
C ASN A 160 -26.85 13.85 15.56
N GLU A 161 -25.52 13.70 15.65
CA GLU A 161 -24.59 14.74 15.26
C GLU A 161 -24.45 14.85 13.73
N LYS A 162 -24.38 16.09 13.25
CA LYS A 162 -23.98 16.38 11.87
C LYS A 162 -22.60 15.77 11.60
N LEU A 163 -22.40 15.29 10.37
CA LEU A 163 -21.08 14.87 9.89
C LEU A 163 -20.04 15.96 10.19
N ARG A 164 -18.88 15.57 10.73
CA ARG A 164 -17.76 16.48 11.04
C ARG A 164 -17.38 17.34 9.84
N PHE A 165 -17.38 16.74 8.65
CA PHE A 165 -16.92 17.38 7.42
C PHE A 165 -18.10 17.88 6.59
N ASP A 166 -18.00 19.11 6.08
CA ASP A 166 -18.90 19.60 5.04
C ASP A 166 -18.52 18.97 3.69
N LEU A 167 -19.13 17.82 3.41
CA LEU A 167 -18.87 17.06 2.19
C LEU A 167 -19.26 17.85 0.93
N LYS A 168 -20.29 18.71 0.99
CA LYS A 168 -20.71 19.49 -0.17
C LYS A 168 -19.61 20.48 -0.55
N LYS A 169 -19.12 21.24 0.42
CA LYS A 169 -18.03 22.20 0.21
C LYS A 169 -16.76 21.52 -0.32
N ILE A 170 -16.42 20.35 0.21
CA ILE A 170 -15.24 19.58 -0.23
C ILE A 170 -15.40 19.09 -1.69
N PHE A 171 -16.56 18.57 -2.06
CA PHE A 171 -16.79 18.06 -3.42
C PHE A 171 -16.96 19.17 -4.47
N GLU A 172 -17.48 20.33 -4.07
CA GLU A 172 -17.65 21.49 -4.94
C GLU A 172 -16.36 22.29 -5.12
N TRP A 173 -15.39 22.14 -4.21
CA TRP A 173 -14.10 22.80 -4.30
C TRP A 173 -13.35 22.36 -5.55
N LYS A 174 -12.91 23.35 -6.34
CA LYS A 174 -12.10 23.14 -7.54
C LYS A 174 -10.87 24.02 -7.46
N TYR A 175 -9.72 23.42 -7.74
CA TYR A 175 -8.50 24.17 -7.97
C TYR A 175 -8.63 24.94 -9.29
N LYS A 176 -8.55 26.27 -9.23
CA LYS A 176 -8.48 27.10 -10.45
C LYS A 176 -7.07 26.94 -11.01
N THR A 177 -7.00 26.42 -12.23
CA THR A 177 -5.76 26.28 -13.00
C THR A 177 -5.58 27.50 -13.88
#